data_AF-A0AAW7XIW3-F1
#
_entry.id   AF-A0AAW7XIW3-F1
#
_cell.length_a   1.000
_cell.length_b   1.000
_cell.length_c   1.000
_cell.angle_alpha   90.00
_cell.angle_beta   90.00
_cell.angle_gamma   90.00
#
_symmetry.space_group_name_H-M   'P 1'
#
loop_
_entity.id
_entity.type
_entity.pdbx_description
1 polymer ?
#
loop_
_entity_poly.entity_id
_entity_poly.type
_entity_poly.pdbx_seq_one_letter_code
_entity_poly.pdbx_strand_id
1 'polypeptide(L)' 'MHTQHSIKTDSTGNVDTQYYIDRAYQMRREYNAELFASTKRFVKSLFRMELPKLHIGRHAHH' A
#
# COMPACT_ATOMS: atom_id res chain seq x y z
N MET A 1 -30.67 -1.66 4.36
CA MET A 1 -29.86 -0.61 3.74
C MET A 1 -29.89 -0.84 2.23
N HIS A 2 -30.79 -0.18 1.49
CA HIS A 2 -30.77 -0.24 0.03
C HIS A 2 -29.55 0.57 -0.43
N THR A 3 -28.44 -0.10 -0.76
CA THR A 3 -27.29 0.53 -1.43
C THR A 3 -27.73 0.87 -2.84
N GLN A 4 -28.26 2.07 -3.03
CA GLN A 4 -28.52 2.62 -4.35
C GLN A 4 -27.14 2.90 -4.98
N HIS A 5 -26.64 1.94 -5.74
CA HIS A 5 -25.39 2.10 -6.48
C HIS A 5 -25.64 3.07 -7.64
N SER A 6 -25.50 4.36 -7.38
CA SER A 6 -25.57 5.39 -8.43
C SER A 6 -24.45 5.15 -9.43
N ILE A 7 -24.83 4.75 -10.65
CA ILE A 7 -23.91 4.56 -11.76
C ILE A 7 -23.42 5.92 -12.21
N LYS A 8 -22.11 6.09 -12.35
CA LYS A 8 -21.51 7.30 -12.89
C LYS A 8 -21.72 7.29 -14.40
N THR A 9 -22.43 8.31 -14.88
CA THR A 9 -22.66 8.53 -16.30
C THR A 9 -21.85 9.70 -16.82
N ASP A 10 -21.53 9.65 -18.11
CA ASP A 10 -20.91 10.74 -18.84
C ASP A 10 -21.93 11.85 -19.16
N SER A 11 -21.48 12.91 -19.86
CA SER A 11 -22.32 14.05 -20.26
C SER A 11 -23.45 13.69 -21.22
N THR A 12 -23.41 12.49 -21.82
CA THR A 12 -24.43 11.97 -22.73
C THR A 12 -25.41 11.03 -22.04
N GLY A 13 -25.23 10.77 -20.74
CA GLY A 13 -26.06 9.85 -19.96
C GLY A 13 -25.68 8.37 -20.13
N ASN A 14 -24.59 8.07 -20.84
CA ASN A 14 -24.06 6.71 -20.95
C ASN A 14 -23.13 6.41 -19.77
N VAL A 15 -22.82 5.14 -19.53
CA VAL A 15 -21.90 4.75 -18.45
C VAL A 15 -20.51 5.33 -18.73
N ASP A 16 -19.98 6.09 -17.77
CA ASP A 16 -18.64 6.68 -17.86
C ASP A 16 -17.58 5.59 -17.68
N THR A 17 -17.27 4.93 -18.80
CA THR A 17 -16.36 3.79 -18.82
C THR A 17 -14.95 4.20 -18.40
N GLN A 18 -14.51 5.40 -18.76
CA GLN A 18 -13.20 5.92 -18.41
C GLN A 18 -13.06 6.10 -16.90
N TYR A 19 -14.08 6.67 -16.24
CA TYR A 19 -14.12 6.80 -14.79
C TYR A 19 -13.93 5.46 -14.08
N TYR A 20 -14.61 4.40 -14.55
CA TYR A 20 -14.49 3.07 -13.93
C TYR A 20 -13.15 2.40 -14.20
N ILE A 21 -12.56 2.59 -15.38
CA ILE A 21 -11.21 2.11 -15.70
C ILE A 21 -10.19 2.78 -14.78
N ASP A 22 -10.23 4.10 -14.66
CA ASP A 22 -9.32 4.86 -13.80
C ASP A 22 -9.48 4.45 -12.33
N ARG A 23 -10.73 4.24 -11.90
CA ARG A 23 -11.04 3.75 -10.55
C ARG A 23 -10.44 2.36 -10.31
N ALA A 24 -10.52 1.45 -11.28
CA ALA A 24 -9.91 0.13 -11.17
C ALA A 24 -8.38 0.22 -11.05
N TYR A 25 -7.74 1.10 -11.82
CA TYR A 25 -6.30 1.35 -11.69
C TYR A 25 -5.91 1.97 -10.35
N GLN A 26 -6.73 2.85 -9.78
CA GLN A 26 -6.51 3.39 -8.43
C GLN A 26 -6.58 2.28 -7.38
N MET A 27 -7.65 1.49 -7.39
CA MET A 27 -7.83 0.38 -6.43
C MET A 27 -6.68 -0.63 -6.51
N ARG A 28 -6.22 -0.95 -7.72
CA ARG A 28 -5.06 -1.84 -7.91
C ARG A 28 -3.78 -1.25 -7.32
N ARG A 29 -3.56 0.05 -7.49
CA ARG A 29 -2.38 0.75 -6.95
C ARG A 29 -2.41 0.77 -5.43
N GLU A 30 -3.55 1.09 -4.83
CA GLU A 30 -3.75 1.09 -3.38
C GLU A 30 -3.50 -0.31 -2.79
N TYR A 31 -4.13 -1.33 -3.36
CA TYR A 31 -3.94 -2.72 -2.94
C TYR A 31 -2.47 -3.16 -3.01
N ASN A 32 -1.80 -2.88 -4.13
CA ASN A 32 -0.39 -3.21 -4.28
C ASN A 32 0.48 -2.45 -3.28
N ALA A 33 0.20 -1.17 -3.03
CA ALA A 33 0.96 -0.37 -2.06
C ALA A 33 0.83 -0.95 -0.64
N GLU A 34 -0.36 -1.34 -0.23
CA GLU A 34 -0.61 -2.01 1.05
C GLU A 34 0.10 -3.36 1.13
N LEU A 35 0.03 -4.16 0.05
CA LEU A 35 0.72 -5.44 -0.04
C LEU A 35 2.23 -5.26 0.10
N PHE A 36 2.85 -4.39 -0.71
CA PHE A 36 4.28 -4.12 -0.62
C PHE A 36 4.70 -3.57 0.74
N ALA A 37 3.89 -2.69 1.34
CA ALA A 37 4.16 -2.18 2.69
C ALA A 37 4.14 -3.31 3.72
N SER A 38 3.17 -4.21 3.66
CA SER A 38 3.07 -5.36 4.57
C SER A 38 4.22 -6.36 4.37
N THR A 39 4.54 -6.70 3.12
CA THR A 39 5.69 -7.57 2.80
C THR A 39 7.00 -6.96 3.26
N LYS A 40 7.24 -5.67 3.01
CA LYS A 40 8.45 -4.98 3.46
C LYS A 40 8.59 -4.98 4.98
N ARG A 41 7.49 -4.79 5.71
CA ARG A 41 7.46 -4.88 7.18
C ARG A 41 7.83 -6.28 7.65
N PHE A 42 7.25 -7.30 7.05
CA PHE A 42 7.52 -8.71 7.36
C PHE A 42 9.00 -9.09 7.12
N VAL A 43 9.53 -8.73 5.94
CA VAL A 43 10.94 -8.95 5.60
C VAL A 43 11.84 -8.23 6.60
N LYS A 44 11.56 -6.95 6.88
CA LYS A 44 12.34 -6.17 7.85
C LYS A 44 12.26 -6.76 9.27
N SER A 45 11.15 -7.35 9.69
CA SER A 45 11.05 -8.00 11.00
C SER A 45 11.89 -9.27 11.09
N LEU A 46 11.93 -10.08 10.02
CA LEU A 46 12.77 -11.27 9.98
C LEU A 46 14.26 -10.91 10.13
N PHE A 47 14.74 -9.96 9.33
CA PHE A 47 16.14 -9.52 9.41
C PHE A 47 16.49 -8.73 10.68
N ARG A 48 15.49 -8.15 11.37
CA ARG A 48 15.71 -7.48 12.66
C ARG A 48 15.85 -8.44 13.83
N MET A 49 15.35 -9.68 13.74
CA MET A 49 15.55 -10.67 14.79
C MET A 49 16.98 -11.22 14.82
N GLU A 50 17.67 -11.26 13.67
CA GLU A 50 18.97 -11.95 13.57
C GLU A 50 20.21 -11.05 13.76
N LEU A 51 20.07 -9.72 13.70
CA LEU A 51 21.21 -8.81 13.87
C LEU A 51 21.26 -8.28 15.31
N PRO A 52 22.12 -8.84 16.20
CA PRO A 52 22.42 -8.19 17.46
C PRO A 52 22.90 -6.77 17.16
N LYS A 53 22.43 -5.79 17.94
CA LYS A 53 22.93 -4.41 17.85
C LYS A 53 24.45 -4.48 17.98
N LEU A 54 25.18 -4.24 16.89
CA LEU A 54 26.63 -4.08 16.94
C LEU A 54 26.89 -2.83 17.76
N HIS A 55 27.03 -3.00 19.07
CA HIS A 55 27.58 -2.00 19.96
C HIS A 55 29.04 -1.85 19.56
N ILE A 56 29.32 -0.97 18.60
CA ILE A 56 30.66 -0.45 18.35
C ILE A 56 30.96 0.48 19.53
N GLY A 57 31.27 -0.12 20.69
CA GLY A 57 31.79 0.59 21.84
C GLY A 57 33.14 1.15 21.44
N ARG A 58 33.25 2.47 21.33
CA ARG A 58 34.56 3.11 21.41
C ARG A 58 35.07 2.84 22.81
N HIS A 59 36.12 2.05 22.95
CA HIS A 59 36.90 2.00 24.18
C HIS A 59 37.42 3.41 24.43
N ALA A 60 36.78 4.14 25.34
CA ALA A 60 37.37 5.33 25.92
C ALA A 60 38.54 4.86 26.77
N HIS A 61 39.75 5.03 26.26
CA HIS A 61 40.99 4.85 27.01
C HIS A 61 41.20 6.15 27.80
N HIS A 62 41.10 6.07 29.12
CA HIS A 62 41.39 7.18 30.05
C HIS A 62 42.47 6.73 31.02
#